data_AF-A0A7G2K1Q2-F1
#
_entry.id   AF-A0A7G2K1Q2-F1
#
_cell.length_a   1.000
_cell.length_b   1.000
_cell.length_c   1.000
_cell.angle_alpha   90.00
_cell.angle_beta   90.00
_cell.angle_gamma   90.00
#
_symmetry.space_group_name_H-M   'P 1'
#
loop_
_entity.id
_entity.type
_entity.pdbx_description
1 polymer ?
#
loop_
_entity_poly.entity_id
_entity_poly.type
_entity_poly.pdbx_seq_one_letter_code
_entity_poly.pdbx_strand_id
1 'polypeptide(L)'
;AGKHSSERTGDVKYHQGFSSDFAVDDKRVHLTLAFNPSHLEIVSPVVIGSVRSRQTRMNDTEHSKVLAITVHGDSAVAGQGVVQETLNMSNARGYSVGGTIRIVINNQI
;
A
#
# COMPACT_ATOMS: atom_id res chain seq x y z
N ALA A 1 7.93 -13.74 14.98
CA ALA A 1 9.38 -13.82 15.19
C ALA A 1 9.85 -15.24 14.88
N GLY A 2 10.25 -15.51 13.65
CA GLY A 2 10.70 -16.83 13.19
C GLY A 2 12.17 -16.75 12.76
N LYS A 3 12.97 -17.74 13.16
CA LYS A 3 14.39 -17.87 12.83
C LYS A 3 14.63 -17.66 11.33
N HIS A 4 15.30 -16.57 10.97
CA HIS A 4 15.88 -16.39 9.64
C HIS A 4 17.36 -16.79 9.68
N SER A 5 17.83 -17.46 8.61
CA SER A 5 19.26 -17.71 8.41
C SER A 5 20.02 -16.38 8.43
N SER A 6 21.25 -16.40 8.96
CA SER A 6 22.08 -15.24 9.27
C SER A 6 22.60 -14.43 8.06
N GLU A 7 21.98 -14.56 6.89
CA GLU A 7 22.40 -13.92 5.63
C GLU A 7 21.61 -12.65 5.29
N ARG A 8 20.73 -12.19 6.19
CA ARG A 8 19.94 -10.97 5.98
C ARG A 8 20.30 -9.92 7.02
N THR A 9 20.56 -8.69 6.58
CA THR A 9 20.76 -7.54 7.46
C THR A 9 19.49 -7.20 8.26
N GLY A 10 18.33 -7.56 7.71
CA GLY A 10 17.02 -7.31 8.33
C GLY A 10 16.62 -5.84 8.28
N ASP A 11 15.57 -5.52 9.02
CA ASP A 11 15.07 -4.16 9.24
C ASP A 11 14.37 -4.10 10.61
N VAL A 12 14.09 -2.91 11.12
CA VAL A 12 13.37 -2.71 12.37
C VAL A 12 11.94 -3.27 12.31
N LYS A 13 11.41 -3.67 13.47
CA LYS A 13 10.15 -4.41 13.58
C LYS A 13 8.95 -3.75 12.90
N TYR A 14 8.91 -2.42 12.87
CA TYR A 14 7.80 -1.62 12.34
C TYR A 14 7.92 -1.29 10.84
N HIS A 15 8.93 -1.81 10.15
CA HIS A 15 9.05 -1.78 8.68
C HIS A 15 8.60 -3.09 8.02
N GLN A 16 8.28 -4.12 8.82
CA GLN A 16 7.94 -5.44 8.31
C GLN A 16 6.54 -5.43 7.70
N GLY A 17 6.47 -5.77 6.41
CA GLY A 17 5.23 -6.12 5.75
C GLY A 17 4.70 -7.48 6.21
N PHE A 18 3.49 -7.80 5.81
CA PHE A 18 2.84 -9.06 6.16
C PHE A 18 1.84 -9.48 5.08
N SER A 19 1.54 -10.77 4.98
CA SER A 19 0.56 -11.29 4.04
C SER A 19 -0.26 -12.37 4.71
N SER A 20 -1.57 -12.28 4.59
CA SER A 20 -2.50 -13.24 5.19
C SER A 20 -3.82 -13.24 4.45
N ASP A 21 -4.47 -14.39 4.43
CA ASP A 21 -5.86 -14.49 4.00
C ASP A 21 -6.79 -14.27 5.18
N PHE A 22 -7.81 -13.44 4.98
CA PHE A 22 -8.83 -13.11 5.97
C PHE A 22 -10.20 -13.62 5.50
N ALA A 23 -10.98 -14.20 6.40
CA ALA A 23 -12.34 -14.65 6.09
C ALA A 23 -13.33 -13.50 6.28
N VAL A 24 -14.17 -13.26 5.28
CA VAL A 24 -15.28 -12.30 5.33
C VAL A 24 -16.52 -13.08 4.87
N ASP A 25 -17.40 -13.39 5.80
CA ASP A 25 -18.51 -14.33 5.59
C ASP A 25 -17.99 -15.65 4.96
N ASP A 26 -18.58 -16.08 3.84
CA ASP A 26 -18.16 -17.27 3.09
C ASP A 26 -17.04 -17.01 2.07
N LYS A 27 -16.40 -15.84 2.11
CA LYS A 27 -15.35 -15.43 1.16
C LYS A 27 -13.99 -15.31 1.83
N ARG A 28 -12.94 -15.49 1.04
CA ARG A 28 -11.55 -15.27 1.44
C ARG A 28 -11.01 -14.04 0.74
N VAL A 29 -10.44 -13.12 1.51
CA VAL A 29 -9.80 -11.90 1.01
C VAL A 29 -8.32 -11.98 1.33
N HIS A 30 -7.48 -11.85 0.31
CA HIS A 30 -6.03 -11.82 0.49
C HIS A 30 -5.58 -10.42 0.87
N LEU A 31 -5.03 -10.26 2.08
CA LEU A 31 -4.49 -9.00 2.58
C LEU A 31 -2.96 -9.03 2.47
N THR A 32 -2.39 -7.94 1.96
CA THR A 32 -0.94 -7.71 1.95
C THR A 32 -0.63 -6.31 2.50
N LEU A 33 0.17 -6.27 3.55
CA LEU A 33 0.80 -5.06 4.06
C LEU A 33 2.19 -4.93 3.40
N ALA A 34 2.44 -3.80 2.73
CA ALA A 34 3.71 -3.51 2.10
C ALA A 34 4.82 -3.28 3.15
N PHE A 35 6.05 -3.62 2.79
CA PHE A 35 7.24 -3.16 3.52
C PHE A 35 7.44 -1.66 3.25
N ASN A 36 7.96 -0.93 4.24
CA ASN A 36 8.21 0.51 4.11
C ASN A 36 9.46 0.93 4.89
N PRO A 37 10.30 1.83 4.35
CA PRO A 37 11.37 2.44 5.12
C PRO A 37 10.84 3.53 6.06
N SER A 38 11.75 4.14 6.83
CA SER A 38 11.43 5.31 7.68
C SER A 38 11.06 6.58 6.90
N HIS A 39 11.41 6.67 5.61
CA HIS A 39 11.03 7.80 4.76
C HIS A 39 9.53 7.72 4.51
N LEU A 40 8.77 8.60 5.16
CA LEU A 40 7.32 8.59 5.12
C LEU A 40 6.80 8.84 3.69
N GLU A 41 5.56 8.42 3.46
CA GLU A 41 4.79 8.62 2.21
C GLU A 41 5.30 7.90 0.95
N ILE A 42 6.60 7.62 0.84
CA ILE A 42 7.21 7.01 -0.36
C ILE A 42 6.68 5.60 -0.68
N VAL A 43 6.07 4.93 0.30
CA VAL A 43 5.45 3.60 0.11
C VAL A 43 4.12 3.69 -0.65
N SER A 44 3.44 4.84 -0.64
CA SER A 44 2.14 5.01 -1.31
C SER A 44 2.18 4.66 -2.82
N PRO A 45 3.09 5.23 -3.64
CA PRO A 45 3.20 4.84 -5.05
C PRO A 45 3.62 3.37 -5.23
N VAL A 46 4.40 2.80 -4.30
CA VAL A 46 4.78 1.37 -4.34
C VAL A 46 3.54 0.48 -4.16
N VAL A 47 2.65 0.81 -3.23
CA VAL A 47 1.37 0.10 -3.03
C VAL A 47 0.50 0.18 -4.28
N ILE A 48 0.35 1.37 -4.88
CA ILE A 48 -0.46 1.55 -6.09
C ILE A 48 0.12 0.73 -7.25
N GLY A 49 1.44 0.75 -7.46
CA GLY A 49 2.08 -0.10 -8.47
C GLY A 49 1.85 -1.60 -8.21
N SER A 50 1.90 -2.01 -6.94
CA SER A 50 1.63 -3.39 -6.52
C SER A 50 0.17 -3.80 -6.79
N VAL A 51 -0.79 -2.90 -6.56
CA VAL A 51 -2.21 -3.12 -6.88
C VAL A 51 -2.42 -3.17 -8.39
N ARG A 52 -1.84 -2.23 -9.13
CA ARG A 52 -1.90 -2.22 -10.61
C ARG A 52 -1.39 -3.54 -11.20
N SER A 53 -0.26 -4.04 -10.71
CA SER A 53 0.30 -5.33 -11.13
C SER A 53 -0.66 -6.49 -10.86
N ARG A 54 -1.29 -6.54 -9.69
CA ARG A 54 -2.30 -7.58 -9.38
C ARG A 54 -3.54 -7.47 -10.26
N GLN A 55 -4.04 -6.26 -10.50
CA GLN A 55 -5.18 -6.03 -11.40
C GLN A 55 -4.87 -6.51 -12.82
N THR A 56 -3.68 -6.17 -13.35
CA THR A 56 -3.22 -6.69 -14.64
C THR A 56 -3.15 -8.21 -14.66
N ARG A 57 -2.56 -8.83 -13.64
CA ARG A 57 -2.45 -10.29 -13.54
C ARG A 57 -3.82 -10.99 -13.48
N MET A 58 -4.83 -10.34 -12.89
CA MET A 58 -6.18 -10.88 -12.71
C MET A 58 -7.15 -10.49 -13.84
N ASN A 59 -6.70 -9.75 -14.86
CA ASN A 59 -7.55 -9.13 -15.87
C ASN A 59 -8.72 -8.33 -15.24
N ASP A 60 -8.44 -7.59 -14.16
CA ASP A 60 -9.41 -6.76 -13.45
C ASP A 60 -9.51 -5.37 -14.08
N THR A 61 -10.12 -5.31 -15.28
CA THR A 61 -10.25 -4.06 -16.07
C THR A 61 -11.19 -3.05 -15.42
N GLU A 62 -12.17 -3.53 -14.66
CA GLU A 62 -13.16 -2.71 -13.95
C GLU A 62 -12.70 -2.30 -12.54
N HIS A 63 -11.47 -2.67 -12.14
CA HIS A 63 -10.89 -2.32 -10.84
C HIS A 63 -11.74 -2.75 -9.63
N SER A 64 -12.38 -3.93 -9.73
CA SER A 64 -13.40 -4.40 -8.78
C SER A 64 -12.92 -5.51 -7.84
N LYS A 65 -11.72 -6.06 -8.08
CA LYS A 65 -11.19 -7.23 -7.35
C LYS A 65 -10.00 -6.91 -6.45
N VAL A 66 -9.25 -5.86 -6.74
CA VAL A 66 -8.07 -5.46 -5.97
C VAL A 66 -8.18 -4.00 -5.54
N LEU A 67 -8.20 -3.78 -4.23
CA LEU A 67 -8.34 -2.46 -3.61
C LEU A 67 -7.02 -1.98 -3.03
N ALA A 68 -6.65 -0.73 -3.31
CA ALA A 68 -5.56 -0.04 -2.65
C ALA A 68 -6.06 0.70 -1.39
N ILE A 69 -5.35 0.52 -0.28
CA ILE A 69 -5.54 1.29 0.96
C ILE A 69 -4.18 1.85 1.37
N THR A 70 -4.11 3.15 1.64
CA THR A 70 -2.92 3.82 2.19
C THR A 70 -3.26 4.55 3.48
N VAL A 71 -2.33 4.54 4.44
CA VAL A 71 -2.47 5.19 5.73
C VAL A 71 -1.36 6.22 5.87
N HIS A 72 -1.72 7.44 6.26
CA HIS A 72 -0.85 8.60 6.27
C HIS A 72 -0.84 9.24 7.67
N GLY A 73 0.30 9.86 8.03
CA GLY A 73 0.33 10.83 9.13
C GLY A 73 -0.18 12.19 8.63
N ASP A 74 -0.79 12.98 9.51
CA ASP A 74 -1.24 14.35 9.24
C ASP A 74 -0.14 15.27 8.71
N SER A 75 0.98 15.39 9.42
CA SER A 75 2.07 16.29 9.00
C SER A 75 2.71 15.81 7.69
N ALA A 76 2.85 14.49 7.52
CA ALA A 76 3.48 13.90 6.35
C ALA A 76 2.61 14.00 5.08
N VAL A 77 1.29 13.81 5.20
CA VAL A 77 0.38 13.88 4.04
C VAL A 77 0.35 15.27 3.41
N ALA A 78 0.53 16.32 4.21
CA ALA A 78 0.61 17.70 3.74
C ALA A 78 2.04 18.10 3.31
N GLY A 79 3.07 17.55 3.95
CA GLY A 79 4.46 17.99 3.79
C GLY A 79 5.26 17.27 2.71
N GLN A 80 4.88 16.07 2.29
CA GLN A 80 5.65 15.27 1.33
C GLN A 80 5.07 15.36 -0.08
N GLY A 81 5.85 15.90 -1.03
CA GLY A 81 5.44 16.10 -2.42
C GLY A 81 5.01 14.82 -3.15
N VAL A 82 5.56 13.66 -2.77
CA VAL A 82 5.19 12.35 -3.34
C VAL A 82 3.69 12.05 -3.18
N VAL A 83 3.04 12.61 -2.16
CA VAL A 83 1.58 12.46 -1.98
C VAL A 83 0.82 13.12 -3.12
N GLN A 84 1.19 14.36 -3.47
CA GLN A 84 0.59 15.10 -4.59
C GLN A 84 0.90 14.42 -5.92
N GLU A 85 2.16 14.00 -6.13
CA GLU A 85 2.54 13.27 -7.34
C GLU A 85 1.69 12.01 -7.50
N THR A 86 1.57 11.21 -6.45
CA THR A 86 0.78 9.98 -6.45
C THR A 86 -0.71 10.25 -6.65
N LEU A 87 -1.24 11.35 -6.11
CA LEU A 87 -2.63 11.77 -6.32
C LEU A 87 -2.86 12.20 -7.78
N ASN A 88 -1.93 12.95 -8.37
CA ASN A 88 -2.00 13.36 -9.77
C ASN A 88 -2.01 12.15 -10.72
N MET A 89 -1.33 11.06 -10.33
CA MET A 89 -1.32 9.80 -11.08
C MET A 89 -2.59 8.96 -10.92
N SER A 90 -3.49 9.27 -9.98
CA SER A 90 -4.63 8.39 -9.63
C SER A 90 -5.59 8.12 -10.80
N ASN A 91 -5.71 9.07 -11.73
CA ASN A 91 -6.53 8.96 -12.95
C ASN A 91 -5.69 8.96 -14.23
N ALA A 92 -4.35 8.97 -14.11
CA ALA A 92 -3.48 8.86 -15.27
C ALA A 92 -3.59 7.46 -15.88
N ARG A 93 -3.87 7.40 -17.18
CA ARG A 93 -3.89 6.14 -17.95
C ARG A 93 -2.55 5.41 -17.78
N GLY A 94 -2.62 4.12 -17.47
CA GLY A 94 -1.46 3.28 -17.19
C GLY A 94 -1.10 3.17 -15.71
N TYR A 95 -1.56 4.10 -14.87
CA TYR A 95 -1.27 4.15 -13.43
C TYR A 95 -2.52 4.00 -12.57
N SER A 96 -3.69 4.38 -13.10
CA SER A 96 -4.95 4.25 -12.37
C SER A 96 -5.24 2.81 -11.95
N VAL A 97 -5.76 2.69 -10.73
CA VAL A 97 -6.18 1.45 -10.08
C VAL A 97 -7.65 1.49 -9.67
N GLY A 98 -8.45 2.41 -10.21
CA GLY A 98 -9.87 2.60 -9.85
C GLY A 98 -10.11 3.43 -8.59
N GLY A 99 -9.08 4.13 -8.11
CA GLY A 99 -9.11 4.88 -6.85
C GLY A 99 -8.37 4.19 -5.71
N THR A 100 -8.22 4.89 -4.59
CA THR A 100 -7.50 4.40 -3.40
C THR A 100 -8.20 4.96 -2.18
N ILE A 101 -8.48 4.11 -1.19
CA ILE A 101 -8.92 4.58 0.12
C ILE A 101 -7.70 5.10 0.85
N ARG A 102 -7.69 6.40 1.14
CA ARG A 102 -6.58 7.09 1.82
C ARG A 102 -7.05 7.50 3.20
N ILE A 103 -6.44 6.94 4.25
CA ILE A 103 -6.79 7.22 5.63
C ILE A 103 -5.71 8.13 6.21
N VAL A 104 -6.09 9.30 6.72
CA VAL A 104 -5.18 10.19 7.44
C VAL A 104 -5.41 10.00 8.93
N ILE A 105 -4.38 9.57 9.64
CA ILE A 105 -4.36 9.57 11.10
C ILE A 105 -3.96 10.98 11.53
N ASN A 106 -4.97 11.83 11.73
CA ASN A 106 -4.77 13.21 12.19
C ASN A 106 -4.77 13.27 13.71
N ASN A 107 -3.57 13.15 14.29
CA ASN A 107 -3.36 13.24 15.73
C ASN A 107 -3.04 14.67 16.19
N GLN A 108 -2.99 15.63 15.25
CA GLN A 108 -2.84 17.07 15.44
C GLN A 108 -1.45 17.51 15.90
N ILE A 109 -0.39 16.76 15.56
CA ILE A 109 1.00 17.07 15.96
C ILE A 109 2.00 16.87 14.80
#